data_AF-A0A9N9JBA8-F1
#
_entry.id   AF-A0A9N9JBA8-F1
#
_cell.length_a   1.000
_cell.length_b   1.000
_cell.length_c   1.000
_cell.angle_alpha   90.00
_cell.angle_beta   90.00
_cell.angle_gamma   90.00
#
_symmetry.space_group_name_H-M   'P 1'
#
loop_
_entity.id
_entity.type
_entity.pdbx_description
1 polymer ?
#
loop_
_entity_poly.entity_id
_entity_poly.type
_entity_poly.pdbx_seq_one_letter_code
_entity_poly.pdbx_strand_id
1 'polypeptide(L)' 'MFKTTFAKVSLIKHVIELTRKLVTNINIEFTKSGINFTSIDLSYIVLISVHLDKKSFEKY' A
#
# COMPACT_ATOMS: atom_id res chain seq x y z
N MET A 1 -6.13 -8.52 16.30
CA MET A 1 -5.41 -9.15 15.16
C MET A 1 -6.12 -8.72 13.89
N PHE A 2 -5.45 -8.00 12.99
CA PHE A 2 -6.01 -7.56 11.70
C PHE A 2 -5.70 -8.60 10.62
N LYS A 3 -6.70 -9.00 9.83
CA LYS A 3 -6.54 -9.99 8.75
C LYS A 3 -7.40 -9.61 7.56
N THR A 4 -6.78 -9.45 6.41
CA THR A 4 -7.44 -9.19 5.13
C THR A 4 -6.98 -10.20 4.08
N THR A 5 -7.80 -10.45 3.06
CA THR A 5 -7.52 -11.35 1.93
C THR A 5 -7.70 -10.57 0.63
N PHE A 6 -6.67 -10.53 -0.22
CA PHE A 6 -6.75 -9.89 -1.53
C PHE A 6 -7.49 -10.79 -2.52
N ALA A 7 -8.45 -10.24 -3.26
CA ALA A 7 -9.09 -10.94 -4.37
C ALA A 7 -8.08 -11.22 -5.52
N LYS A 8 -7.09 -10.34 -5.69
CA LYS A 8 -6.05 -10.48 -6.73
C LYS A 8 -4.67 -10.12 -6.17
N VAL A 9 -3.86 -11.12 -5.88
CA VAL A 9 -2.51 -10.97 -5.32
C VAL A 9 -1.56 -10.20 -6.25
N SER A 10 -1.78 -10.25 -7.57
CA SER A 10 -0.92 -9.54 -8.53
C SER A 10 -0.97 -8.02 -8.34
N LEU A 11 -2.09 -7.46 -7.86
CA LEU A 11 -2.24 -6.02 -7.63
C LEU A 11 -1.28 -5.53 -6.54
N ILE A 12 -1.32 -6.16 -5.37
CA ILE A 12 -0.44 -5.75 -4.26
C ILE A 12 1.03 -6.00 -4.59
N LYS A 13 1.34 -7.10 -5.29
CA LYS A 13 2.70 -7.37 -5.77
C LYS A 13 3.19 -6.25 -6.68
N HIS A 14 2.39 -5.84 -7.65
CA HIS A 14 2.76 -4.78 -8.58
C HIS A 14 2.93 -3.42 -7.89
N VAL A 15 2.04 -3.10 -6.94
CA VAL A 15 2.18 -1.89 -6.11
C VAL A 15 3.52 -1.92 -5.38
N ILE A 16 3.83 -3.00 -4.64
CA ILE A 16 5.10 -3.13 -3.90
C ILE A 16 6.33 -3.03 -4.83
N GLU A 17 6.29 -3.67 -6.00
CA GLU A 17 7.37 -3.61 -6.98
C GLU A 17 7.64 -2.19 -7.49
N LEU A 18 6.58 -1.38 -7.67
CA LEU A 18 6.70 0.02 -8.06
C LEU A 18 7.17 0.89 -6.90
N THR A 19 6.64 0.72 -5.68
CA THR A 19 7.06 1.55 -4.53
C THR A 19 8.51 1.30 -4.15
N ARG A 20 8.98 0.04 -4.18
CA ARG A 20 10.34 -0.32 -3.77
C ARG A 20 11.43 0.31 -4.65
N LYS A 21 11.09 0.77 -5.85
CA LYS A 21 12.02 1.50 -6.72
C LYS A 21 12.30 2.93 -6.25
N LEU A 22 11.43 3.47 -5.39
CA LEU A 22 11.44 4.89 -4.98
C LEU A 22 11.70 5.05 -3.48
N VAL A 23 11.17 4.13 -2.66
CA VAL A 23 11.25 4.21 -1.19
C VAL A 23 11.71 2.89 -0.60
N THR A 24 12.63 2.95 0.36
CA THR A 24 13.19 1.77 1.03
C THR A 24 12.29 1.27 2.15
N ASN A 25 11.73 2.20 2.94
CA ASN A 25 10.87 1.90 4.08
C ASN A 25 9.55 2.68 3.94
N ILE A 26 8.44 2.01 4.26
CA ILE A 26 7.11 2.61 4.30
C ILE A 26 6.39 2.16 5.57
N ASN A 27 5.58 3.05 6.12
CA ASN A 27 4.64 2.69 7.18
C ASN A 27 3.29 2.41 6.53
N ILE A 28 2.80 1.18 6.74
CA ILE A 28 1.50 0.75 6.23
C ILE A 28 0.47 0.92 7.33
N GLU A 29 -0.53 1.76 7.07
CA GLU A 29 -1.64 2.04 7.97
C GLU A 29 -2.84 1.17 7.61
N PHE A 30 -3.23 0.31 8.56
CA PHE A 30 -4.41 -0.52 8.44
C PHE A 30 -5.59 0.15 9.17
N THR A 31 -6.60 0.56 8.43
CA THR A 31 -7.76 1.29 8.95
C THR A 31 -9.06 0.52 8.72
N LYS A 32 -10.20 1.04 9.21
CA LYS A 32 -11.52 0.45 8.91
C LYS A 32 -11.96 0.66 7.45
N SER A 33 -11.39 1.63 6.75
CA SER A 33 -11.73 1.96 5.37
C SER A 33 -10.82 1.28 4.36
N GLY A 34 -9.62 0.84 4.75
CA GLY A 34 -8.65 0.30 3.83
C GLY A 34 -7.21 0.36 4.35
N ILE A 35 -6.29 0.02 3.45
CA ILE A 35 -4.85 0.12 3.67
C ILE A 35 -4.32 1.38 3.02
N ASN A 36 -3.58 2.18 3.79
CA ASN A 36 -2.96 3.41 3.30
C ASN A 36 -1.47 3.37 3.56
N PHE A 37 -0.70 4.01 2.69
CA PHE A 37 0.64 4.45 3.05
C PHE A 37 1.02 5.68 2.25
N THR A 38 1.81 6.54 2.89
CA THR A 38 2.39 7.71 2.26
C THR A 38 3.88 7.75 2.60
N SER A 39 4.72 7.99 1.61
CA SER A 39 6.16 8.11 1.80
C SER A 39 6.78 9.02 0.77
N ILE A 40 7.90 9.64 1.14
CA ILE A 40 8.68 10.53 0.29
C ILE A 40 9.98 9.80 -0.08
N ASP A 41 10.39 9.94 -1.33
CA ASP A 41 11.65 9.38 -1.81
C ASP A 41 12.88 10.02 -1.12
N LEU A 42 14.06 9.39 -1.25
CA LEU A 42 15.27 9.89 -0.57
C LEU A 42 15.72 11.28 -1.04
N SER A 43 15.36 11.69 -2.25
CA SER A 43 15.68 13.04 -2.76
C SER A 43 14.69 14.11 -2.30
N TYR A 44 13.61 13.73 -1.61
CA TYR A 44 12.53 14.61 -1.18
C TYR A 44 11.80 15.34 -2.31
N ILE A 45 11.80 14.76 -3.52
CA ILE A 45 11.17 15.34 -4.73
C ILE A 45 9.82 14.70 -5.00
N VAL A 46 9.68 13.40 -4.71
CA VAL A 46 8.52 12.59 -5.08
C VAL A 46 7.80 12.11 -3.82
N LEU A 47 6.52 12.49 -3.72
CA LEU A 47 5.58 11.95 -2.75
C LEU A 47 4.78 10.82 -3.38
N ILE A 48 4.78 9.66 -2.73
CA ILE A 48 3.93 8.52 -3.09
C ILE A 48 2.85 8.42 -2.04
N SER A 49 1.60 8.39 -2.48
CA SER A 49 0.46 8.11 -1.63
C SER A 49 -0.39 7.02 -2.25
N VAL A 50 -0.58 5.93 -1.52
CA VAL A 50 -1.37 4.78 -1.97
C VAL A 50 -2.52 4.58 -1.01
N HIS A 51 -3.71 4.44 -1.60
CA HIS A 51 -4.96 4.17 -0.91
C HIS A 51 -5.61 2.92 -1.52
N LEU A 52 -5.72 1.86 -0.74
CA LEU A 52 -6.43 0.64 -1.10
C LEU A 52 -7.71 0.56 -0.28
N ASP A 53 -8.84 0.93 -0.90
CA ASP A 53 -10.17 0.83 -0.27
C ASP A 53 -10.48 -0.64 0.07
N LYS A 54 -11.18 -0.87 1.19
CA LYS A 54 -11.66 -2.18 1.64
C LYS A 54 -12.38 -2.99 0.55
N LYS A 55 -13.02 -2.32 -0.42
CA LYS A 55 -13.67 -2.96 -1.59
C LYS A 55 -12.70 -3.71 -2.51
N SER A 56 -11.40 -3.43 -2.39
CA SER A 56 -10.33 -4.06 -3.18
C SER A 56 -9.93 -5.43 -2.63
N PHE A 57 -10.46 -5.82 -1.47
CA PHE A 57 -10.16 -7.05 -0.76
C PHE A 57 -11.37 -7.98 -0.78
N GLU A 58 -11.13 -9.28 -0.86
CA GLU A 58 -12.18 -10.30 -0.76
C GLU A 58 -12.72 -10.39 0.66
N LYS A 59 -11.83 -10.24 1.66
CA LYS A 59 -12.18 -10.15 3.08
C LYS A 59 -11.36 -9.04 3.71
N TYR A 60 -12.01 -8.11 4.41
CA TYR A 60 -11.36 -6.95 5.03
C TYR A 60 -11.81 -6.78 6.47
#